data_AF-A0A843HYH9-F1
#
_entry.id   AF-A0A843HYH9-F1
#
_cell.length_a   1.000
_cell.length_b   1.000
_cell.length_c   1.000
_cell.angle_alpha   90.00
_cell.angle_beta   90.00
_cell.angle_gamma   90.00
#
_symmetry.space_group_name_H-M   'P 1'
#
loop_
_entity.id
_entity.type
_entity.pdbx_description
1 polymer ?
#
loop_
_entity_poly.entity_id
_entity_poly.type
_entity_poly.pdbx_seq_one_letter_code
_entity_poly.pdbx_strand_id
1 'polypeptide(L)'
;MKKHPEVYLMVIPGFGMISHVISAFSGKPVFGYLGMVYAIASIAILGFIVWSHHMYAVGLDVDTRAYFTAASMIIAVPTGIKIFSWLATCYGGSIRYSASMLFALGFVALFTIGGLTGVVLANASMDVAMHDTVYNIRSIFPILSSVGTYSLIPTRVIPKDQFGAFVVGLIDGDGSLQVNHWRSKILQYRLVVKLAFKPLNYEMLVKIARTYGGTVTTITTPAGAKFVKWTINDKQVIINTIIPLMTQFPPLTSRMRLQLAFVIRCLRGVSMREYFELRDNKYNTRLSLPAPFILPLLPAYFSVWLGGFIEAEGSFSARPQANVFTFSIAQLNDLYLLEAIRFYYGMTHLRISLRKSTNGVLYELSIGTRVGVASVINHSVNYLQGYKYVQLAEFTLKIKNSSEFISMFWK
;
A
#
# COMPACT_ATOMS: atom_id res chain seq x y z
N MET A 1 14.39 27.09 0.80
CA MET A 1 13.37 28.08 0.39
C MET A 1 12.54 27.51 -0.75
N LYS A 2 11.33 26.99 -0.48
CA LYS A 2 10.35 26.75 -1.55
C LYS A 2 9.73 28.10 -1.91
N LYS A 3 9.81 28.51 -3.17
CA LYS A 3 9.38 29.83 -3.63
C LYS A 3 7.87 29.81 -3.90
N HIS A 4 7.09 30.43 -3.03
CA HIS A 4 5.64 30.55 -3.17
C HIS A 4 5.18 31.19 -4.51
N PRO A 5 5.89 32.17 -5.10
CA PRO A 5 5.52 32.71 -6.42
C PRO A 5 5.58 31.69 -7.56
N GLU A 6 6.42 30.65 -7.44
CA GLU A 6 6.62 29.64 -8.49
C GLU A 6 5.37 28.78 -8.70
N VAL A 7 4.67 28.45 -7.61
CA VAL A 7 3.42 27.67 -7.66
C VAL A 7 2.32 28.46 -8.40
N TYR A 8 2.25 29.78 -8.20
CA TYR A 8 1.28 30.62 -8.91
C TYR A 8 1.64 30.81 -10.39
N LEU A 9 2.93 30.86 -10.73
CA LEU A 9 3.37 30.86 -12.13
C LEU A 9 2.88 29.62 -12.89
N MET A 10 2.87 28.45 -12.24
CA MET A 10 2.41 27.21 -12.87
C MET A 10 0.88 27.13 -13.00
N VAL A 11 0.11 27.69 -12.05
CA VAL A 11 -1.36 27.53 -12.02
C VAL A 11 -2.11 28.55 -12.90
N ILE A 12 -1.57 29.76 -13.11
CA ILE A 12 -2.23 30.84 -13.86
C ILE A 12 -2.53 30.43 -15.33
N PRO A 13 -1.59 29.84 -16.09
CA PRO A 13 -1.89 29.32 -17.43
C PRO A 13 -2.98 28.24 -17.42
N GLY A 14 -2.98 27.40 -16.39
CA GLY A 14 -4.03 26.41 -16.14
C GLY A 14 -5.41 27.04 -16.04
N PHE A 15 -5.56 28.12 -15.27
CA PHE A 15 -6.82 28.84 -15.15
C PHE A 15 -7.32 29.43 -16.48
N GLY A 16 -6.39 29.90 -17.32
CA GLY A 16 -6.72 30.36 -18.68
C GLY A 16 -7.33 29.23 -19.52
N MET A 17 -6.64 28.08 -19.58
CA MET A 17 -7.10 26.91 -20.34
C MET A 17 -8.48 26.43 -19.88
N ILE A 18 -8.70 26.32 -18.57
CA ILE A 18 -9.98 25.90 -17.99
C ILE A 18 -11.10 26.89 -18.35
N SER A 19 -10.82 28.19 -18.33
CA SER A 19 -11.80 29.22 -18.70
C SER A 19 -12.23 29.10 -20.16
N HIS A 20 -11.29 28.86 -21.08
CA HIS A 20 -11.60 28.66 -22.49
C HIS A 20 -12.39 27.38 -22.75
N VAL A 21 -11.99 26.27 -22.12
CA VAL A 21 -12.70 24.98 -22.25
C VAL A 21 -14.14 25.09 -21.73
N ILE A 22 -14.33 25.64 -20.53
CA ILE A 22 -15.66 25.77 -19.94
C ILE A 22 -16.55 26.68 -20.79
N SER A 23 -16.03 27.81 -21.29
CA SER A 23 -16.76 28.71 -22.19
C SER A 23 -17.20 28.00 -23.47
N ALA A 24 -16.24 27.36 -24.16
CA ALA A 24 -16.48 26.71 -25.45
C ALA A 24 -17.47 25.54 -25.35
N PHE A 25 -17.35 24.70 -24.33
CA PHE A 25 -18.20 23.52 -24.17
C PHE A 25 -19.50 23.77 -23.39
N SER A 26 -19.67 24.94 -22.76
CA SER A 26 -20.97 25.38 -22.20
C SER A 26 -21.79 26.21 -23.18
N GLY A 27 -21.19 26.65 -24.31
CA GLY A 27 -21.84 27.48 -25.31
C GLY A 27 -22.16 28.90 -24.81
N LYS A 28 -21.40 29.39 -23.81
CA LYS A 28 -21.61 30.69 -23.16
C LYS A 28 -20.29 31.37 -22.88
N PRO A 29 -20.20 32.71 -23.00
CA PRO A 29 -19.02 33.44 -22.58
C PRO A 29 -18.77 33.28 -21.07
N VAL A 30 -17.52 33.45 -20.65
CA VAL A 30 -17.13 33.37 -19.24
C VAL A 30 -17.89 34.42 -18.42
N PHE A 31 -18.59 33.96 -17.39
CA PHE A 31 -19.32 34.84 -16.47
C PHE A 31 -18.35 35.70 -15.65
N GLY A 32 -18.58 37.01 -15.65
CA GLY A 32 -17.77 37.95 -14.87
C GLY A 32 -16.33 38.07 -15.36
N TYR A 33 -16.11 38.23 -16.67
CA TYR A 33 -14.77 38.32 -17.28
C TYR A 33 -13.82 39.31 -16.57
N LEU A 34 -14.28 40.54 -16.28
CA LEU A 34 -13.45 41.51 -15.55
C LEU A 34 -13.10 41.04 -14.14
N GLY A 35 -14.05 40.42 -13.43
CA GLY A 35 -13.79 39.79 -12.13
C GLY A 35 -12.78 38.65 -12.21
N MET A 36 -12.80 37.87 -13.28
CA MET A 36 -11.83 36.80 -13.56
C MET A 36 -10.42 37.33 -13.83
N VAL A 37 -10.30 38.47 -14.50
CA VAL A 37 -9.02 39.16 -14.77
C VAL A 37 -8.48 39.76 -13.48
N TYR A 38 -9.30 40.50 -12.72
CA TYR A 38 -8.89 41.06 -11.43
C TYR A 38 -8.50 39.97 -10.44
N ALA A 39 -9.21 38.84 -10.40
CA ALA A 39 -8.83 37.70 -9.58
C ALA A 39 -7.43 37.14 -9.94
N ILE A 40 -7.09 37.04 -11.24
CA ILE A 40 -5.76 36.59 -11.66
C ILE A 40 -4.68 37.60 -11.25
N ALA A 41 -4.94 38.90 -11.44
CA ALA A 41 -4.03 39.95 -11.02
C ALA A 41 -3.82 39.95 -9.49
N SER A 42 -4.89 39.81 -8.71
CA SER A 42 -4.83 39.70 -7.24
C SER A 42 -4.06 38.45 -6.79
N ILE A 43 -4.27 37.28 -7.40
CA ILE A 43 -3.51 36.05 -7.07
C ILE A 43 -2.02 36.25 -7.37
N ALA A 44 -1.69 36.88 -8.50
CA ALA A 44 -0.30 37.15 -8.88
C ALA A 44 0.40 38.07 -7.88
N ILE A 45 -0.25 39.18 -7.48
CA ILE A 45 0.31 40.15 -6.51
C ILE A 45 0.40 39.51 -5.12
N LEU A 46 -0.68 38.92 -4.63
CA LEU A 46 -0.71 38.31 -3.29
C LEU A 46 0.27 37.15 -3.17
N GLY A 47 0.56 36.44 -4.26
CA GLY A 47 1.53 35.35 -4.29
C GLY A 47 2.96 35.75 -3.91
N PHE A 48 3.32 37.03 -4.01
CA PHE A 48 4.61 37.55 -3.58
C PHE A 48 4.67 37.92 -2.11
N ILE A 49 3.54 37.96 -1.38
CA ILE A 49 3.49 38.41 0.02
C ILE A 49 3.11 37.32 1.02
N VAL A 50 3.01 36.06 0.59
CA VAL A 50 2.56 34.94 1.44
C VAL A 50 3.62 33.87 1.69
N TRP A 51 4.86 34.05 1.24
CA TRP A 51 5.88 33.00 1.24
C TRP A 51 6.16 32.38 2.62
N SER A 52 6.01 33.17 3.69
CA SER A 52 6.42 32.78 5.04
C SER A 52 5.51 31.72 5.66
N HIS A 53 4.34 31.42 5.08
CA HIS A 53 3.50 30.35 5.61
C HIS A 53 4.12 28.96 5.48
N HIS A 54 5.13 28.78 4.64
CA HIS A 54 5.93 27.54 4.64
C HIS A 54 6.90 27.45 5.83
N MET A 55 7.06 28.53 6.59
CA MET A 55 8.06 28.70 7.64
C MET A 55 7.42 28.86 9.02
N TYR A 56 6.14 28.56 9.21
CA TYR A 56 5.49 28.76 10.53
C TYR A 56 6.11 27.98 11.68
N ALA A 57 6.77 26.85 11.42
CA ALA A 57 7.47 26.07 12.45
C ALA A 57 8.92 26.51 12.73
N VAL A 58 9.47 27.51 12.04
CA VAL A 58 10.87 27.94 12.28
C VAL A 58 11.04 28.84 13.52
N GLY A 59 9.97 29.06 14.28
CA GLY A 59 9.99 29.90 15.49
C GLY A 59 9.75 31.39 15.24
N LEU A 60 8.92 31.74 14.25
CA LEU A 60 8.50 33.13 14.00
C LEU A 60 7.69 33.70 15.19
N ASP A 61 7.80 35.00 15.43
CA ASP A 61 7.00 35.70 16.44
C ASP A 61 5.48 35.61 16.14
N VAL A 62 4.67 35.88 17.16
CA VAL A 62 3.21 35.72 17.08
C VAL A 62 2.59 36.66 16.03
N ASP A 63 3.08 37.89 15.95
CA ASP A 63 2.51 38.93 15.08
C ASP A 63 2.83 38.65 13.60
N THR A 64 4.05 38.20 13.31
CA THR A 64 4.46 37.73 11.98
C THR A 64 3.61 36.54 11.54
N ARG A 65 3.36 35.56 12.41
CA ARG A 65 2.51 34.41 12.07
C ARG A 65 1.06 34.81 11.81
N ALA A 66 0.51 35.73 12.61
CA ALA A 66 -0.84 36.26 12.43
C ALA A 66 -0.98 37.02 11.10
N TYR A 67 -0.01 37.88 10.76
CA TYR A 67 0.03 38.60 9.48
C TYR A 67 0.01 37.64 8.28
N PHE A 68 0.94 36.69 8.23
CA PHE A 68 1.03 35.76 7.10
C PHE A 68 -0.18 34.81 7.03
N THR A 69 -0.80 34.50 8.18
CA THR A 69 -2.03 33.68 8.23
C THR A 69 -3.17 34.42 7.52
N ALA A 70 -3.40 35.66 7.92
CA ALA A 70 -4.41 36.52 7.31
C ALA A 70 -4.12 36.74 5.81
N ALA A 71 -2.88 37.06 5.45
CA ALA A 71 -2.48 37.27 4.06
C ALA A 71 -2.69 36.02 3.19
N SER A 72 -2.40 34.83 3.71
CA SER A 72 -2.59 33.56 2.99
C SER A 72 -4.06 33.20 2.83
N MET A 73 -4.89 33.46 3.84
CA MET A 73 -6.34 33.25 3.77
C MET A 73 -7.02 34.19 2.77
N ILE A 74 -6.54 35.42 2.61
CA ILE A 74 -7.09 36.40 1.65
C ILE A 74 -7.01 35.88 0.20
N ILE A 75 -6.02 35.04 -0.14
CA ILE A 75 -5.89 34.45 -1.50
C ILE A 75 -7.08 33.54 -1.85
N ALA A 76 -7.79 33.01 -0.85
CA ALA A 76 -9.00 32.22 -1.08
C ALA A 76 -10.11 33.03 -1.78
N VAL A 77 -10.16 34.36 -1.57
CA VAL A 77 -11.19 35.23 -2.14
C VAL A 77 -11.11 35.31 -3.67
N PRO A 78 -10.00 35.75 -4.29
CA PRO A 78 -9.90 35.78 -5.75
C PRO A 78 -9.98 34.38 -6.35
N THR A 79 -9.47 33.35 -5.67
CA THR A 79 -9.59 31.96 -6.11
C THR A 79 -11.06 31.50 -6.14
N GLY A 80 -11.84 31.84 -5.11
CA GLY A 80 -13.27 31.57 -5.02
C GLY A 80 -14.06 32.28 -6.12
N ILE A 81 -13.76 33.56 -6.40
CA ILE A 81 -14.36 34.31 -7.52
C ILE A 81 -14.22 33.51 -8.82
N LYS A 82 -13.05 32.92 -9.10
CA LYS A 82 -12.84 32.13 -10.32
C LYS A 82 -13.68 30.86 -10.36
N ILE A 83 -13.73 30.13 -9.25
CA ILE A 83 -14.54 28.90 -9.13
C ILE A 83 -16.02 29.21 -9.38
N PHE A 84 -16.56 30.23 -8.73
CA PHE A 84 -17.95 30.63 -8.92
C PHE A 84 -18.22 31.16 -10.33
N SER A 85 -17.29 31.89 -10.93
CA SER A 85 -17.38 32.32 -12.35
C SER A 85 -17.44 31.12 -13.31
N TRP A 86 -16.65 30.07 -13.10
CA TRP A 86 -16.71 28.86 -13.92
C TRP A 86 -18.05 28.12 -13.76
N LEU A 87 -18.53 27.97 -12.53
CA LEU A 87 -19.82 27.34 -12.26
C LEU A 87 -20.99 28.14 -12.85
N ALA A 88 -20.96 29.47 -12.73
CA ALA A 88 -21.95 30.36 -13.34
C ALA A 88 -21.90 30.35 -14.88
N THR A 89 -20.72 30.12 -15.46
CA THR A 89 -20.57 29.95 -16.92
C THR A 89 -21.26 28.66 -17.39
N CYS A 90 -21.12 27.56 -16.63
CA CYS A 90 -21.82 26.30 -16.89
C CYS A 90 -23.33 26.42 -16.69
N TYR A 91 -23.76 27.17 -15.67
CA TYR A 91 -25.17 27.29 -15.30
C TYR A 91 -25.99 27.92 -16.44
N GLY A 92 -27.09 27.27 -16.82
CA GLY A 92 -27.97 27.72 -17.92
C GLY A 92 -27.31 27.68 -19.31
N GLY A 93 -26.18 26.97 -19.48
CA GLY A 93 -25.56 26.68 -20.77
C GLY A 93 -25.93 25.30 -21.31
N SER A 94 -25.56 25.02 -22.56
CA SER A 94 -25.73 23.70 -23.19
C SER A 94 -24.42 22.93 -23.10
N ILE A 95 -24.22 22.20 -22.00
CA ILE A 95 -22.96 21.50 -21.72
C ILE A 95 -22.75 20.32 -22.68
N ARG A 96 -21.67 20.37 -23.45
CA ARG A 96 -21.19 19.27 -24.29
C ARG A 96 -20.10 18.49 -23.55
N TYR A 97 -20.41 17.27 -23.12
CA TYR A 97 -19.51 16.40 -22.35
C TYR A 97 -18.39 15.76 -23.22
N SER A 98 -17.47 16.59 -23.71
CA SER A 98 -16.22 16.12 -24.33
C SER A 98 -15.18 15.73 -23.25
N ALA A 99 -14.13 15.01 -23.64
CA ALA A 99 -13.02 14.69 -22.74
C ALA A 99 -12.42 15.95 -22.08
N SER A 100 -12.27 17.03 -22.84
CA SER A 100 -11.78 18.31 -22.33
C SER A 100 -12.74 18.94 -21.30
N MET A 101 -14.05 18.91 -21.55
CA MET A 101 -15.05 19.45 -20.62
C MET A 101 -15.10 18.64 -19.33
N LEU A 102 -15.03 17.30 -19.41
CA LEU A 102 -14.95 16.44 -18.23
C LEU A 102 -13.68 16.69 -17.41
N PHE A 103 -12.54 16.89 -18.08
CA PHE A 103 -11.30 17.28 -17.40
C PHE A 103 -11.44 18.64 -16.71
N ALA A 104 -12.09 19.62 -17.37
CA ALA A 104 -12.28 20.94 -16.78
C ALA A 104 -13.23 20.93 -15.57
N LEU A 105 -14.33 20.19 -15.63
CA LEU A 105 -15.23 19.99 -14.49
C LEU A 105 -14.54 19.23 -13.35
N GLY A 106 -13.76 18.19 -13.68
CA GLY A 106 -12.93 17.47 -12.72
C GLY A 106 -11.89 18.36 -12.06
N PHE A 107 -11.24 19.24 -12.83
CA PHE A 107 -10.34 20.26 -12.31
C PHE A 107 -11.06 21.20 -11.33
N VAL A 108 -12.21 21.78 -11.69
CA VAL A 108 -12.96 22.69 -10.80
C VAL A 108 -13.31 22.00 -9.48
N ALA A 109 -13.77 20.74 -9.52
CA ALA A 109 -14.11 19.98 -8.33
C ALA A 109 -12.87 19.69 -7.45
N LEU A 110 -11.82 19.11 -8.03
CA LEU A 110 -10.59 18.75 -7.30
C LEU A 110 -9.85 19.99 -6.77
N PHE A 111 -9.83 21.07 -7.54
CA PHE A 111 -9.21 22.32 -7.17
C PHE A 111 -9.97 23.02 -6.02
N THR A 112 -11.30 22.92 -5.98
CA THR A 112 -12.11 23.44 -4.86
C THR A 112 -11.83 22.67 -3.57
N ILE A 113 -11.79 21.33 -3.64
CA ILE A 113 -11.47 20.47 -2.48
C ILE A 113 -10.05 20.77 -1.97
N GLY A 114 -9.07 20.84 -2.89
CA GLY A 114 -7.68 21.19 -2.56
C GLY A 114 -7.57 22.59 -1.96
N GLY A 115 -8.28 23.57 -2.52
CA GLY A 115 -8.31 24.94 -2.03
C GLY A 115 -8.84 25.06 -0.60
N LEU A 116 -9.95 24.39 -0.27
CA LEU A 116 -10.53 24.42 1.09
C LEU A 116 -9.55 23.90 2.14
N THR A 117 -8.82 22.81 1.84
CA THR A 117 -7.77 22.31 2.76
C THR A 117 -6.57 23.25 2.88
N GLY A 118 -6.20 23.96 1.80
CA GLY A 118 -5.16 24.97 1.81
C GLY A 118 -5.50 26.15 2.72
N VAL A 119 -6.78 26.56 2.77
CA VAL A 119 -7.27 27.58 3.71
C VAL A 119 -7.15 27.12 5.16
N VAL A 120 -7.41 25.84 5.44
CA VAL A 120 -7.22 25.26 6.78
C VAL A 120 -5.73 25.28 7.18
N LEU A 121 -4.83 24.95 6.25
CA LEU A 121 -3.38 25.00 6.45
C LEU A 121 -2.80 26.41 6.53
N ALA A 122 -3.47 27.40 5.98
CA ALA A 122 -3.05 28.80 6.08
C ALA A 122 -3.06 29.33 7.52
N ASN A 123 -3.71 28.62 8.46
CA ASN A 123 -3.73 29.00 9.87
C ASN A 123 -2.45 28.55 10.59
N ALA A 124 -1.61 29.49 11.03
CA ALA A 124 -0.35 29.17 11.70
C ALA A 124 -0.50 28.32 12.97
N SER A 125 -1.61 28.42 13.71
CA SER A 125 -1.83 27.57 14.90
C SER A 125 -2.11 26.11 14.52
N MET A 126 -2.83 25.90 13.42
CA MET A 126 -3.11 24.58 12.85
C MET A 126 -1.87 24.03 12.16
N ASP A 127 -1.14 24.89 11.43
CA ASP A 127 0.10 24.53 10.78
C ASP A 127 1.16 24.17 11.81
N VAL A 128 1.36 24.85 12.94
CA VAL A 128 2.31 24.36 13.97
C VAL A 128 1.99 22.94 14.47
N ALA A 129 0.70 22.56 14.53
CA ALA A 129 0.29 21.19 14.85
C ALA A 129 0.41 20.21 13.66
N MET A 130 0.47 20.73 12.42
CA MET A 130 0.44 19.97 11.16
C MET A 130 1.70 20.12 10.28
N HIS A 131 2.67 20.95 10.69
CA HIS A 131 3.88 21.32 9.96
C HIS A 131 4.80 20.11 9.97
N ASP A 132 5.35 19.79 8.81
CA ASP A 132 6.03 18.51 8.54
C ASP A 132 5.21 17.24 8.90
N THR A 133 3.89 17.37 9.09
CA THR A 133 2.95 16.25 9.12
C THR A 133 2.25 16.10 7.77
N VAL A 134 1.63 14.93 7.59
CA VAL A 134 1.05 14.46 6.31
C VAL A 134 -0.10 15.34 5.77
N TYR A 135 -0.53 16.38 6.48
CA TYR A 135 -1.57 17.30 6.01
C TYR A 135 -1.07 18.21 4.86
N ASN A 136 0.20 18.60 4.85
CA ASN A 136 0.79 19.47 3.81
C ASN A 136 0.84 18.86 2.39
N ILE A 137 0.61 17.54 2.25
CA ILE A 137 0.71 16.81 0.97
C ILE A 137 -0.65 16.19 0.54
N ARG A 138 -1.67 16.18 1.39
CA ARG A 138 -2.81 15.25 1.27
C ARG A 138 -4.06 15.71 0.51
N SER A 139 -4.14 16.92 -0.03
CA SER A 139 -5.40 17.39 -0.64
C SER A 139 -5.50 17.29 -2.16
N ILE A 140 -4.47 16.79 -2.83
CA ILE A 140 -4.43 16.74 -4.29
C ILE A 140 -4.43 15.27 -4.72
N PHE A 141 -5.51 14.85 -5.38
CA PHE A 141 -5.79 13.51 -5.92
C PHE A 141 -6.27 12.44 -4.91
N PRO A 142 -7.59 12.12 -4.92
CA PRO A 142 -8.12 10.87 -4.38
C PRO A 142 -7.49 9.63 -5.03
N ILE A 143 -6.83 9.77 -6.19
CA ILE A 143 -6.11 8.68 -6.87
C ILE A 143 -4.69 8.48 -6.30
N LEU A 144 -4.05 9.51 -5.72
CA LEU A 144 -2.79 9.36 -4.94
C LEU A 144 -3.01 9.01 -3.45
N SER A 145 -4.27 8.95 -2.99
CA SER A 145 -4.62 8.56 -1.62
C SER A 145 -4.18 7.14 -1.24
N SER A 146 -3.73 6.35 -2.21
CA SER A 146 -3.16 5.04 -1.96
C SER A 146 -1.65 5.05 -1.76
N VAL A 147 -0.98 6.21 -1.65
CA VAL A 147 0.47 6.31 -1.36
C VAL A 147 0.78 7.27 -0.19
N GLY A 148 0.01 8.36 -0.03
CA GLY A 148 0.22 9.37 1.03
C GLY A 148 -0.29 9.01 2.43
N THR A 149 -0.92 7.85 2.62
CA THR A 149 -1.29 7.34 3.95
C THR A 149 -0.13 6.68 4.70
N TYR A 150 1.02 6.53 4.04
CA TYR A 150 2.12 5.69 4.50
C TYR A 150 3.37 6.43 4.96
N SER A 151 3.29 7.73 5.16
CA SER A 151 4.42 8.51 5.68
C SER A 151 4.39 8.66 7.21
N LEU A 152 3.41 8.08 7.92
CA LEU A 152 3.35 8.08 9.40
C LEU A 152 4.05 6.89 10.06
N ILE A 153 4.72 6.03 9.28
CA ILE A 153 5.64 5.03 9.81
C ILE A 153 6.96 5.25 9.07
N PRO A 154 8.10 5.31 9.77
CA PRO A 154 9.42 5.58 9.19
C PRO A 154 9.70 4.75 7.93
N THR A 155 10.53 5.33 7.05
CA THR A 155 10.95 4.76 5.77
C THR A 155 11.34 3.28 5.90
N ARG A 156 10.54 2.45 5.24
CA ARG A 156 10.63 0.99 5.20
C ARG A 156 11.90 0.55 4.50
N VAL A 157 12.89 0.09 5.26
CA VAL A 157 14.07 -0.54 4.68
C VAL A 157 14.37 -1.81 5.46
N ILE A 158 13.94 -2.94 4.92
CA ILE A 158 14.51 -4.22 5.33
C ILE A 158 15.98 -4.21 4.89
N PRO A 159 16.93 -4.48 5.80
CA PRO A 159 18.34 -4.62 5.46
C PRO A 159 18.54 -5.58 4.27
N LYS A 160 19.50 -5.29 3.38
CA LYS A 160 19.68 -6.06 2.15
C LYS A 160 19.94 -7.55 2.40
N ASP A 161 20.67 -7.85 3.47
CA ASP A 161 20.98 -9.20 3.94
C ASP A 161 19.73 -9.96 4.43
N GLN A 162 18.72 -9.25 4.91
CA GLN A 162 17.47 -9.82 5.43
C GLN A 162 16.34 -9.83 4.41
N PHE A 163 16.44 -9.05 3.32
CA PHE A 163 15.40 -8.93 2.30
C PHE A 163 15.04 -10.29 1.68
N GLY A 164 16.01 -11.21 1.57
CA GLY A 164 15.77 -12.56 1.10
C GLY A 164 14.78 -13.35 1.96
N ALA A 165 14.88 -13.24 3.29
CA ALA A 165 13.97 -13.89 4.21
C ALA A 165 12.53 -13.39 4.04
N PHE A 166 12.34 -12.08 3.84
CA PHE A 166 11.04 -11.49 3.54
C PHE A 166 10.45 -12.06 2.24
N VAL A 167 11.26 -12.15 1.18
CA VAL A 167 10.81 -12.71 -0.10
C VAL A 167 10.42 -14.18 0.03
N VAL A 168 11.17 -14.99 0.79
CA VAL A 168 10.78 -16.37 1.07
C VAL A 168 9.47 -16.45 1.84
N GLY A 169 9.26 -15.58 2.84
CA GLY A 169 7.98 -15.49 3.56
C GLY A 169 6.80 -15.19 2.65
N LEU A 170 6.98 -14.24 1.72
CA LEU A 170 5.97 -13.91 0.73
C LEU A 170 5.67 -15.09 -0.22
N ILE A 171 6.71 -15.80 -0.66
CA ILE A 171 6.57 -17.00 -1.49
C ILE A 171 5.89 -18.14 -0.71
N ASP A 172 6.19 -18.31 0.57
CA ASP A 172 5.57 -19.34 1.41
C ASP A 172 4.05 -19.17 1.50
N GLY A 173 3.56 -17.93 1.65
CA GLY A 173 2.14 -17.61 1.68
C GLY A 173 1.46 -17.74 0.31
N ASP A 174 1.72 -16.80 -0.60
CA ASP A 174 0.98 -16.69 -1.88
C ASP A 174 1.77 -17.16 -3.11
N GLY A 175 2.92 -17.81 -2.89
CA GLY A 175 3.76 -18.34 -3.94
C GLY A 175 3.39 -19.77 -4.38
N SER A 176 3.84 -20.11 -5.59
CA SER A 176 3.76 -21.46 -6.15
C SER A 176 4.99 -21.72 -7.00
N LEU A 177 5.72 -22.78 -6.64
CA LEU A 177 6.79 -23.34 -7.45
C LEU A 177 6.27 -24.56 -8.21
N GLN A 178 6.40 -24.53 -9.53
CA GLN A 178 5.76 -25.46 -10.45
C GLN A 178 6.79 -26.03 -11.42
N VAL A 179 6.62 -27.32 -11.73
CA VAL A 179 7.30 -27.97 -12.86
C VAL A 179 6.21 -28.53 -13.76
N ASN A 180 6.12 -27.99 -14.96
CA ASN A 180 5.23 -28.44 -16.02
C ASN A 180 6.04 -29.15 -17.10
N HIS A 181 5.37 -29.66 -18.12
CA HIS A 181 6.03 -30.26 -19.27
C HIS A 181 5.48 -29.70 -20.58
N TRP A 182 6.34 -29.59 -21.58
CA TRP A 182 5.95 -29.38 -22.96
C TRP A 182 5.89 -30.72 -23.69
N ARG A 183 4.71 -31.06 -24.21
CA ARG A 183 4.44 -32.28 -25.00
C ARG A 183 5.00 -33.58 -24.39
N SER A 184 4.97 -33.68 -23.07
CA SER A 184 5.53 -34.80 -22.30
C SER A 184 7.01 -35.10 -22.61
N LYS A 185 7.79 -34.08 -22.96
CA LYS A 185 9.20 -34.23 -23.36
C LYS A 185 10.14 -33.28 -22.62
N ILE A 186 9.76 -32.01 -22.47
CA ILE A 186 10.66 -30.98 -21.90
C ILE A 186 10.05 -30.41 -20.64
N LEU A 187 10.76 -30.49 -19.52
CA LEU A 187 10.32 -29.89 -18.26
C LEU A 187 10.50 -28.37 -18.27
N GLN A 188 9.46 -27.66 -17.86
CA GLN A 188 9.41 -26.21 -17.73
C GLN A 188 9.22 -25.84 -16.27
N TYR A 189 10.06 -24.93 -15.78
CA TYR A 189 10.08 -24.53 -14.39
C TYR A 189 9.44 -23.15 -14.26
N ARG A 190 8.65 -22.96 -13.21
CA ARG A 190 7.96 -21.70 -12.98
C ARG A 190 7.84 -21.40 -11.49
N LEU A 191 8.25 -20.20 -11.09
CA LEU A 191 7.84 -19.58 -9.83
C LEU A 191 6.76 -18.55 -10.12
N VAL A 192 5.68 -18.53 -9.35
CA VAL A 192 4.62 -17.52 -9.42
C VAL A 192 4.32 -17.02 -8.02
N VAL A 193 4.20 -15.70 -7.84
CA VAL A 193 3.54 -15.08 -6.69
C VAL A 193 2.40 -14.22 -7.23
N LYS A 194 1.19 -14.39 -6.70
CA LYS A 194 -0.01 -13.68 -7.16
C LYS A 194 -0.67 -12.96 -5.99
N LEU A 195 -0.71 -11.63 -6.05
CA LEU A 195 -1.32 -10.78 -5.03
C LEU A 195 -2.47 -9.95 -5.63
N ALA A 196 -3.35 -9.42 -4.78
CA ALA A 196 -4.41 -8.49 -5.22
C ALA A 196 -3.80 -7.27 -5.92
N PHE A 197 -4.44 -6.79 -6.99
CA PHE A 197 -3.96 -5.63 -7.74
C PHE A 197 -4.13 -4.34 -6.91
N LYS A 198 -3.01 -3.90 -6.35
CA LYS A 198 -2.86 -2.69 -5.54
C LYS A 198 -1.52 -2.04 -5.89
N PRO A 199 -1.41 -0.69 -5.95
CA PRO A 199 -0.18 -0.01 -6.35
C PRO A 199 1.06 -0.48 -5.58
N LEU A 200 0.97 -0.56 -4.24
CA LEU A 200 2.09 -1.02 -3.40
C LEU A 200 2.47 -2.48 -3.61
N ASN A 201 1.52 -3.37 -3.91
CA ASN A 201 1.86 -4.76 -4.25
C ASN A 201 2.63 -4.81 -5.58
N TYR A 202 2.26 -3.96 -6.54
CA TYR A 202 2.97 -3.87 -7.82
C TYR A 202 4.40 -3.36 -7.62
N GLU A 203 4.59 -2.26 -6.90
CA GLU A 203 5.90 -1.69 -6.61
C GLU A 203 6.81 -2.67 -5.85
N MET A 204 6.27 -3.33 -4.82
CA MET A 204 6.98 -4.36 -4.06
C MET A 204 7.44 -5.51 -4.97
N LEU A 205 6.54 -6.06 -5.80
CA LEU A 205 6.89 -7.15 -6.71
C LEU A 205 7.88 -6.71 -7.79
N VAL A 206 7.82 -5.46 -8.28
CA VAL A 206 8.82 -4.90 -9.20
C VAL A 206 10.19 -4.80 -8.54
N LYS A 207 10.25 -4.36 -7.28
CA LYS A 207 11.51 -4.35 -6.50
C LYS A 207 12.08 -5.76 -6.34
N ILE A 208 11.24 -6.73 -5.99
CA ILE A 208 11.64 -8.14 -5.88
C ILE A 208 12.15 -8.68 -7.24
N ALA A 209 11.42 -8.41 -8.33
CA ALA A 209 11.79 -8.87 -9.67
C ALA A 209 13.12 -8.25 -10.16
N ARG A 210 13.42 -7.02 -9.78
CA ARG A 210 14.73 -6.39 -10.07
C ARG A 210 15.88 -7.06 -9.33
N THR A 211 15.65 -7.52 -8.11
CA THR A 211 16.68 -8.17 -7.28
C THR A 211 16.87 -9.65 -7.62
N TYR A 212 15.78 -10.39 -7.84
CA TYR A 212 15.78 -11.85 -7.97
C TYR A 212 15.42 -12.37 -9.38
N GLY A 213 15.15 -11.46 -10.32
CA GLY A 213 14.74 -11.76 -11.70
C GLY A 213 13.24 -12.02 -11.87
N GLY A 214 12.85 -12.27 -13.12
CA GLY A 214 11.46 -12.52 -13.52
C GLY A 214 10.72 -11.28 -13.99
N THR A 215 9.42 -11.45 -14.26
CA THR A 215 8.54 -10.42 -14.81
C THR A 215 7.33 -10.19 -13.92
N VAL A 216 6.86 -8.94 -13.87
CA VAL A 216 5.64 -8.56 -13.14
C VAL A 216 4.58 -8.19 -14.16
N THR A 217 3.41 -8.79 -14.03
CA THR A 217 2.28 -8.60 -14.95
C THR A 217 0.99 -8.39 -14.18
N THR A 218 0.06 -7.63 -14.75
CA THR A 218 -1.29 -7.49 -14.21
C THR A 218 -2.22 -8.44 -14.94
N ILE A 219 -3.06 -9.16 -14.20
CA ILE A 219 -4.05 -10.10 -14.74
C ILE A 219 -5.44 -9.72 -14.26
N THR A 220 -6.43 -9.87 -15.14
CA THR A 220 -7.85 -9.69 -14.80
C THR A 220 -8.55 -11.03 -15.00
N THR A 221 -9.25 -11.50 -13.98
CA THR A 221 -10.04 -12.73 -14.07
C THR A 221 -11.34 -12.49 -14.86
N PRO A 222 -11.99 -13.54 -15.40
CA PRO A 222 -13.30 -13.40 -16.05
C PRO A 222 -14.36 -12.77 -15.14
N ALA A 223 -14.25 -12.98 -13.82
CA ALA A 223 -15.12 -12.36 -12.81
C ALA A 223 -14.75 -10.90 -12.47
N GLY A 224 -13.85 -10.26 -13.22
CA GLY A 224 -13.45 -8.86 -13.04
C GLY A 224 -12.42 -8.59 -11.94
N ALA A 225 -12.06 -9.59 -11.12
CA ALA A 225 -11.03 -9.41 -10.09
C ALA A 225 -9.63 -9.24 -10.72
N LYS A 226 -8.92 -8.18 -10.31
CA LYS A 226 -7.58 -7.84 -10.79
C LYS A 226 -6.50 -8.30 -9.81
N PHE A 227 -5.42 -8.85 -10.34
CA PHE A 227 -4.25 -9.29 -9.57
C PHE A 227 -2.96 -8.79 -10.21
N VAL A 228 -1.92 -8.63 -9.39
CA VAL A 228 -0.54 -8.51 -9.85
C VAL A 228 0.16 -9.84 -9.66
N LYS A 229 0.97 -10.24 -10.64
CA LYS A 229 1.62 -11.54 -10.71
C LYS A 229 3.09 -11.36 -11.03
N TRP A 230 3.96 -11.78 -10.12
CA TRP A 230 5.38 -11.97 -10.38
C TRP A 230 5.60 -13.40 -10.88
N THR A 231 6.36 -13.57 -11.96
CA THR A 231 6.61 -14.86 -12.58
C THR A 231 8.06 -14.99 -13.02
N ILE A 232 8.68 -16.11 -12.68
CA ILE A 232 9.98 -16.54 -13.23
C ILE A 232 9.74 -17.81 -14.02
N ASN A 233 9.98 -17.77 -15.33
CA ASN A 233 9.93 -18.95 -16.21
C ASN A 233 11.32 -19.43 -16.63
N ASP A 234 12.36 -18.64 -16.38
CA ASP A 234 13.72 -18.97 -16.76
C ASP A 234 14.31 -20.00 -15.79
N LYS A 235 14.68 -21.16 -16.34
CA LYS A 235 15.31 -22.25 -15.60
C LYS A 235 16.61 -21.80 -14.93
N GLN A 236 17.43 -20.98 -15.60
CA GLN A 236 18.72 -20.54 -15.07
C GLN A 236 18.54 -19.58 -13.90
N VAL A 237 17.57 -18.67 -13.97
CA VAL A 237 17.24 -17.79 -12.84
C VAL A 237 16.76 -18.60 -11.63
N ILE A 238 15.96 -19.64 -11.85
CA ILE A 238 15.55 -20.53 -10.75
C ILE A 238 16.76 -21.21 -10.10
N ILE A 239 17.65 -21.80 -10.90
CA ILE A 239 18.84 -22.50 -10.41
C ILE A 239 19.82 -21.57 -9.70
N ASN A 240 20.13 -20.42 -10.30
CA ASN A 240 21.21 -19.55 -9.85
C ASN A 240 20.78 -18.54 -8.78
N THR A 241 19.48 -18.27 -8.66
CA THR A 241 18.97 -17.22 -7.77
C THR A 241 17.97 -17.77 -6.75
N ILE A 242 16.91 -18.44 -7.20
CA ILE A 242 15.80 -18.84 -6.31
C ILE A 242 16.17 -20.04 -5.42
N ILE A 243 16.84 -21.06 -5.98
CA ILE A 243 17.27 -22.22 -5.19
C ILE A 243 18.31 -21.81 -4.11
N PRO A 244 19.34 -21.00 -4.40
CA PRO A 244 20.25 -20.49 -3.37
C PRO A 244 19.53 -19.64 -2.31
N LEU A 245 18.60 -18.77 -2.73
CA LEU A 245 17.78 -17.98 -1.81
C LEU A 245 17.01 -18.86 -0.81
N MET A 246 16.32 -19.90 -1.31
CA MET A 246 15.57 -20.84 -0.48
C MET A 246 16.46 -21.84 0.27
N THR A 247 17.73 -21.95 -0.09
CA THR A 247 18.72 -22.73 0.67
C THR A 247 19.24 -21.91 1.86
N GLN A 248 19.48 -20.62 1.65
CA GLN A 248 19.87 -19.67 2.70
C GLN A 248 18.72 -19.42 3.69
N PHE A 249 17.49 -19.30 3.18
CA PHE A 249 16.28 -19.13 3.98
C PHE A 249 15.28 -20.25 3.62
N PRO A 250 15.38 -21.42 4.27
CA PRO A 250 14.47 -22.53 4.02
C PRO A 250 12.98 -22.15 4.18
N PRO A 251 12.11 -22.53 3.24
CA PRO A 251 10.67 -22.33 3.38
C PRO A 251 10.13 -23.06 4.61
N LEU A 252 9.17 -22.46 5.32
CA LEU A 252 8.63 -22.99 6.56
C LEU A 252 7.29 -23.71 6.37
N THR A 253 6.56 -23.44 5.28
CA THR A 253 5.29 -24.14 4.99
C THR A 253 5.56 -25.54 4.44
N SER A 254 4.75 -26.53 4.82
CA SER A 254 4.93 -27.89 4.29
C SER A 254 4.66 -27.93 2.78
N ARG A 255 3.72 -27.11 2.28
CA ARG A 255 3.42 -26.98 0.85
C ARG A 255 4.66 -26.55 0.05
N MET A 256 5.30 -25.45 0.43
CA MET A 256 6.43 -24.92 -0.32
C MET A 256 7.66 -25.82 -0.21
N ARG A 257 7.90 -26.43 0.96
CA ARG A 257 8.98 -27.42 1.15
C ARG A 257 8.83 -28.61 0.20
N LEU A 258 7.64 -29.16 0.06
CA LEU A 258 7.37 -30.27 -0.86
C LEU A 258 7.49 -29.85 -2.32
N GLN A 259 7.03 -28.64 -2.68
CA GLN A 259 7.24 -28.09 -4.02
C GLN A 259 8.72 -27.90 -4.35
N LEU A 260 9.50 -27.35 -3.41
CA LEU A 260 10.93 -27.16 -3.55
C LEU A 260 11.67 -28.49 -3.71
N ALA A 261 11.36 -29.49 -2.87
CA ALA A 261 11.93 -30.83 -2.98
C ALA A 261 11.63 -31.48 -4.34
N PHE A 262 10.38 -31.37 -4.81
CA PHE A 262 9.97 -31.85 -6.14
C PHE A 262 10.74 -31.16 -7.27
N VAL A 263 10.92 -29.84 -7.19
CA VAL A 263 11.65 -29.06 -8.20
C VAL A 263 13.13 -29.41 -8.21
N ILE A 264 13.77 -29.52 -7.04
CA ILE A 264 15.17 -29.95 -6.93
C ILE A 264 15.34 -31.35 -7.51
N ARG A 265 14.41 -32.28 -7.22
CA ARG A 265 14.44 -33.63 -7.80
C ARG A 265 14.36 -33.58 -9.33
N CYS A 266 13.44 -32.79 -9.89
CA CYS A 266 13.34 -32.60 -11.34
C CYS A 266 14.60 -31.99 -11.97
N LEU A 267 15.23 -31.02 -11.29
CA LEU A 267 16.45 -30.36 -11.76
C LEU A 267 17.67 -31.29 -11.81
N ARG A 268 17.70 -32.34 -10.98
CA ARG A 268 18.75 -33.38 -10.98
C ARG A 268 18.65 -34.36 -12.16
N GLY A 269 17.59 -34.27 -12.96
CA GLY A 269 17.33 -35.16 -14.09
C GLY A 269 16.47 -36.35 -13.67
N VAL A 270 15.20 -36.32 -14.05
CA VAL A 270 14.23 -37.41 -13.86
C VAL A 270 13.68 -37.85 -15.21
N SER A 271 13.33 -39.12 -15.32
CA SER A 271 12.59 -39.59 -16.50
C SER A 271 11.17 -39.02 -16.52
N MET A 272 10.53 -38.96 -17.69
CA MET A 272 9.14 -38.46 -17.78
C MET A 272 8.15 -39.33 -16.98
N ARG A 273 8.39 -40.65 -16.90
CA ARG A 273 7.59 -41.55 -16.06
C ARG A 273 7.74 -41.19 -14.58
N GLU A 274 8.98 -41.06 -14.11
CA GLU A 274 9.29 -40.67 -12.74
C GLU A 274 8.72 -39.28 -12.42
N TYR A 275 8.76 -38.33 -13.36
CA TYR A 275 8.13 -37.02 -13.19
C TYR A 275 6.63 -37.13 -12.90
N PHE A 276 5.88 -37.95 -13.65
CA PHE A 276 4.44 -38.11 -13.42
C PHE A 276 4.15 -38.77 -12.06
N GLU A 277 4.89 -39.83 -11.72
CA GLU A 277 4.79 -40.51 -10.42
C GLU A 277 5.09 -39.54 -9.26
N LEU A 278 6.16 -38.75 -9.36
CA LEU A 278 6.52 -37.74 -8.35
C LEU A 278 5.50 -36.60 -8.27
N ARG A 279 4.99 -36.12 -9.41
CA ARG A 279 4.02 -35.03 -9.48
C ARG A 279 2.73 -35.40 -8.77
N ASP A 280 2.25 -36.61 -8.99
CA ASP A 280 0.97 -37.09 -8.48
C ASP A 280 1.05 -37.41 -6.98
N ASN A 281 2.23 -37.84 -6.51
CA ASN A 281 2.45 -38.23 -5.11
C ASN A 281 3.12 -37.16 -4.25
N LYS A 282 3.44 -35.97 -4.78
CA LYS A 282 4.26 -34.94 -4.10
C LYS A 282 3.73 -34.48 -2.73
N TYR A 283 2.44 -34.62 -2.47
CA TYR A 283 1.81 -34.19 -1.21
C TYR A 283 1.42 -35.35 -0.29
N ASN A 284 1.65 -36.60 -0.69
CA ASN A 284 1.22 -37.77 0.10
C ASN A 284 1.90 -37.83 1.47
N THR A 285 3.16 -37.40 1.54
CA THR A 285 3.94 -37.35 2.79
C THR A 285 3.74 -36.07 3.60
N ARG A 286 2.81 -35.19 3.20
CA ARG A 286 2.64 -33.88 3.84
C ARG A 286 2.31 -33.98 5.33
N LEU A 287 1.45 -34.92 5.71
CA LEU A 287 1.03 -35.10 7.11
C LEU A 287 2.13 -35.74 7.98
N SER A 288 3.07 -36.47 7.38
CA SER A 288 4.20 -37.09 8.06
C SER A 288 5.49 -36.26 7.97
N LEU A 289 5.46 -35.11 7.28
CA LEU A 289 6.62 -34.24 7.16
C LEU A 289 6.91 -33.57 8.51
N PRO A 290 8.12 -33.75 9.09
CA PRO A 290 8.45 -33.13 10.35
C PRO A 290 8.51 -31.60 10.21
N ALA A 291 8.15 -30.90 11.29
CA ALA A 291 8.32 -29.45 11.39
C ALA A 291 9.78 -29.07 11.12
N PRO A 292 10.05 -27.96 10.42
CA PRO A 292 11.42 -27.57 10.08
C PRO A 292 12.22 -27.02 11.27
N PHE A 293 11.58 -26.87 12.43
CA PHE A 293 12.15 -26.37 13.68
C PHE A 293 11.38 -26.97 14.86
N ILE A 294 11.95 -26.85 16.06
CA ILE A 294 11.37 -27.32 17.32
C ILE A 294 11.32 -26.13 18.29
N LEU A 295 10.13 -25.82 18.82
CA LEU A 295 9.99 -24.76 19.81
C LEU A 295 10.78 -25.08 21.10
N PRO A 296 11.42 -24.09 21.74
CA PRO A 296 11.31 -22.64 21.51
C PRO A 296 12.29 -22.08 20.45
N LEU A 297 13.08 -22.92 19.79
CA LEU A 297 14.13 -22.50 18.86
C LEU A 297 13.55 -22.20 17.48
N LEU A 298 13.27 -20.92 17.23
CA LEU A 298 12.86 -20.43 15.92
C LEU A 298 14.09 -20.08 15.05
N PRO A 299 14.01 -20.21 13.72
CA PRO A 299 15.08 -19.77 12.82
C PRO A 299 15.39 -18.28 13.01
N ALA A 300 16.66 -17.88 12.89
CA ALA A 300 17.09 -16.49 13.07
C ALA A 300 16.39 -15.50 12.11
N TYR A 301 15.95 -15.98 10.95
CA TYR A 301 15.24 -15.21 9.94
C TYR A 301 13.71 -15.19 10.12
N PHE A 302 13.17 -15.84 11.17
CA PHE A 302 11.74 -16.06 11.36
C PHE A 302 10.94 -14.75 11.44
N SER A 303 11.44 -13.72 12.13
CA SER A 303 10.74 -12.42 12.24
C SER A 303 10.54 -11.76 10.86
N VAL A 304 11.62 -11.66 10.09
CA VAL A 304 11.59 -11.04 8.75
C VAL A 304 10.76 -11.88 7.78
N TRP A 305 10.90 -13.21 7.84
CA TRP A 305 10.07 -14.15 7.09
C TRP A 305 8.59 -13.98 7.43
N LEU A 306 8.26 -13.86 8.72
CA LEU A 306 6.89 -13.66 9.17
C LEU A 306 6.33 -12.34 8.64
N GLY A 307 7.14 -11.30 8.48
CA GLY A 307 6.76 -10.06 7.80
C GLY A 307 6.27 -10.31 6.36
N GLY A 308 7.04 -11.06 5.56
CA GLY A 308 6.64 -11.43 4.20
C GLY A 308 5.43 -12.36 4.15
N PHE A 309 5.34 -13.26 5.13
CA PHE A 309 4.21 -14.18 5.25
C PHE A 309 2.90 -13.47 5.63
N ILE A 310 2.95 -12.48 6.53
CA ILE A 310 1.82 -11.62 6.88
C ILE A 310 1.38 -10.77 5.69
N GLU A 311 2.32 -10.34 4.84
CA GLU A 311 2.00 -9.60 3.62
C GLU A 311 1.04 -10.39 2.70
N ALA A 312 1.24 -11.71 2.60
CA ALA A 312 0.38 -12.62 1.86
C ALA A 312 -0.88 -13.01 2.64
N GLU A 313 -0.72 -13.61 3.82
CA GLU A 313 -1.77 -14.37 4.51
C GLU A 313 -2.41 -13.62 5.70
N GLY A 314 -1.78 -12.56 6.18
CA GLY A 314 -2.22 -11.81 7.35
C GLY A 314 -3.50 -11.01 7.08
N SER A 315 -4.36 -10.88 8.09
CA SER A 315 -5.61 -10.13 7.98
C SER A 315 -5.81 -9.23 9.20
N PHE A 316 -5.94 -7.92 8.95
CA PHE A 316 -6.26 -6.91 9.96
C PHE A 316 -7.74 -6.55 9.86
N SER A 317 -8.49 -6.75 10.95
CA SER A 317 -9.93 -6.46 11.00
C SER A 317 -10.25 -5.55 12.18
N ALA A 318 -10.81 -4.38 11.89
CA ALA A 318 -11.25 -3.40 12.86
C ALA A 318 -12.77 -3.22 12.77
N ARG A 319 -13.46 -3.36 13.90
CA ARG A 319 -14.88 -3.03 14.08
C ARG A 319 -15.01 -1.94 15.14
N PRO A 320 -14.86 -0.66 14.77
CA PRO A 320 -14.82 0.45 15.73
C PRO A 320 -16.08 0.56 16.57
N GLN A 321 -17.26 0.31 15.99
CA GLN A 321 -18.54 0.36 16.68
C GLN A 321 -18.65 -0.65 17.84
N ALA A 322 -17.96 -1.79 17.73
CA ALA A 322 -17.94 -2.83 18.76
C ALA A 322 -16.66 -2.81 19.60
N ASN A 323 -15.76 -1.86 19.37
CA ASN A 323 -14.42 -1.79 19.98
C ASN A 323 -13.60 -3.10 19.82
N VAL A 324 -13.80 -3.82 18.71
CA VAL A 324 -13.12 -5.10 18.44
C VAL A 324 -12.06 -4.90 17.36
N PHE A 325 -10.82 -5.15 17.73
CA PHE A 325 -9.66 -5.09 16.85
C PHE A 325 -8.95 -6.44 16.86
N THR A 326 -8.80 -7.06 15.70
CA THR A 326 -8.28 -8.42 15.59
C THR A 326 -7.31 -8.54 14.44
N PHE A 327 -6.18 -9.19 14.70
CA PHE A 327 -5.31 -9.75 13.67
C PHE A 327 -5.62 -11.24 13.53
N SER A 328 -5.66 -11.75 12.31
CA SER A 328 -5.86 -13.18 12.04
C SER A 328 -4.92 -13.66 10.95
N ILE A 329 -4.48 -14.91 11.07
CA ILE A 329 -3.70 -15.60 10.05
C ILE A 329 -4.11 -17.07 10.04
N ALA A 330 -4.18 -17.67 8.85
CA ALA A 330 -4.63 -19.05 8.69
C ALA A 330 -3.69 -19.82 7.77
N GLN A 331 -3.59 -21.14 7.99
CA GLN A 331 -2.86 -22.05 7.11
C GLN A 331 -3.53 -23.41 7.02
N LEU A 332 -3.39 -24.02 5.84
CA LEU A 332 -3.91 -25.36 5.57
C LEU A 332 -2.85 -26.41 5.92
N ASN A 333 -3.19 -27.31 6.84
CA ASN A 333 -2.39 -28.46 7.31
C ASN A 333 -1.13 -28.13 8.13
N ASP A 334 -0.80 -26.85 8.36
CA ASP A 334 0.43 -26.42 9.03
C ASP A 334 0.17 -25.90 10.46
N LEU A 335 -0.26 -26.78 11.36
CA LEU A 335 -0.51 -26.42 12.78
C LEU A 335 0.74 -25.90 13.49
N TYR A 336 1.88 -26.59 13.29
CA TYR A 336 3.16 -26.22 13.91
C TYR A 336 3.57 -24.76 13.60
N LEU A 337 3.17 -24.25 12.43
CA LEU A 337 3.47 -22.89 12.02
C LEU A 337 2.62 -21.87 12.78
N LEU A 338 1.34 -22.19 12.99
CA LEU A 338 0.44 -21.35 13.79
C LEU A 338 0.86 -21.38 15.26
N GLU A 339 1.34 -22.50 15.77
CA GLU A 339 1.95 -22.60 17.10
C GLU A 339 3.22 -21.77 17.22
N ALA A 340 4.07 -21.76 16.18
CA ALA A 340 5.27 -20.92 16.13
C ALA A 340 4.94 -19.43 16.15
N ILE A 341 3.97 -18.99 15.36
CA ILE A 341 3.50 -17.58 15.35
C ILE A 341 2.89 -17.21 16.70
N ARG A 342 2.09 -18.11 17.28
CA ARG A 342 1.49 -17.95 18.61
C ARG A 342 2.57 -17.81 19.69
N PHE A 343 3.61 -18.64 19.64
CA PHE A 343 4.75 -18.59 20.54
C PHE A 343 5.56 -17.29 20.36
N TYR A 344 5.87 -16.92 19.12
CA TYR A 344 6.63 -15.71 18.78
C TYR A 344 6.02 -14.42 19.36
N TYR A 345 4.69 -14.31 19.32
CA TYR A 345 3.97 -13.16 19.90
C TYR A 345 3.68 -13.30 21.40
N GLY A 346 4.14 -14.35 22.09
CA GLY A 346 3.84 -14.59 23.50
C GLY A 346 2.36 -14.89 23.78
N MET A 347 1.63 -15.40 22.78
CA MET A 347 0.19 -15.62 22.83
C MET A 347 -0.19 -17.10 23.04
N THR A 348 0.66 -17.88 23.74
CA THR A 348 0.48 -19.35 23.92
C THR A 348 -0.84 -19.75 24.56
N HIS A 349 -1.45 -18.85 25.34
CA HIS A 349 -2.77 -19.01 25.94
C HIS A 349 -3.94 -18.96 24.93
N LEU A 350 -3.73 -18.41 23.73
CA LEU A 350 -4.78 -18.34 22.70
C LEU A 350 -5.00 -19.71 22.05
N ARG A 351 -6.27 -20.04 21.82
CA ARG A 351 -6.67 -21.25 21.09
C ARG A 351 -6.54 -21.03 19.59
N ILE A 352 -5.97 -22.00 18.89
CA ILE A 352 -5.97 -22.07 17.43
C ILE A 352 -7.30 -22.73 17.01
N SER A 353 -8.09 -22.04 16.18
CA SER A 353 -9.32 -22.60 15.63
C SER A 353 -8.99 -23.59 14.52
N LEU A 354 -9.83 -24.60 14.37
CA LEU A 354 -9.69 -25.61 13.33
C LEU A 354 -10.99 -25.71 12.54
N ARG A 355 -10.87 -25.76 11.21
CA ARG A 355 -11.99 -25.98 10.29
C ARG A 355 -11.60 -27.07 9.30
N LYS A 356 -12.40 -28.14 9.24
CA LYS A 356 -12.22 -29.18 8.22
C LYS A 356 -12.59 -28.62 6.84
N SER A 357 -11.74 -28.86 5.86
CA SER A 357 -11.92 -28.52 4.45
C SER A 357 -11.72 -29.77 3.60
N THR A 358 -12.17 -29.75 2.35
CA THR A 358 -11.97 -30.86 1.40
C THR A 358 -10.50 -31.17 1.17
N ASN A 359 -9.62 -30.17 1.29
CA ASN A 359 -8.17 -30.28 1.04
C ASN A 359 -7.33 -30.47 2.33
N GLY A 360 -7.98 -30.70 3.48
CA GLY A 360 -7.32 -30.91 4.77
C GLY A 360 -7.89 -30.06 5.90
N VAL A 361 -7.08 -29.76 6.92
CA VAL A 361 -7.50 -28.98 8.09
C VAL A 361 -6.96 -27.56 7.98
N LEU A 362 -7.86 -26.57 7.99
CA LEU A 362 -7.49 -25.17 8.07
C LEU A 362 -7.35 -24.80 9.56
N TYR A 363 -6.17 -24.34 9.93
CA TYR A 363 -5.86 -23.81 11.25
C TYR A 363 -5.84 -22.29 11.17
N GLU A 364 -6.47 -21.61 12.12
CA GLU A 364 -6.53 -20.16 12.17
C GLU A 364 -6.18 -19.66 13.58
N LEU A 365 -5.29 -18.67 13.63
CA LEU A 365 -4.91 -17.96 14.84
C LEU A 365 -5.54 -16.57 14.77
N SER A 366 -6.38 -16.24 15.75
CA SER A 366 -6.97 -14.92 15.90
C SER A 366 -6.45 -14.27 17.17
N ILE A 367 -5.84 -13.10 17.05
CA ILE A 367 -5.27 -12.29 18.13
C ILE A 367 -6.12 -11.03 18.25
N GLY A 368 -6.92 -10.96 19.32
CA GLY A 368 -7.74 -9.79 19.66
C GLY A 368 -7.39 -9.11 20.98
N THR A 369 -6.44 -9.67 21.74
CA THR A 369 -5.98 -9.07 23.00
C THR A 369 -5.19 -7.80 22.71
N ARG A 370 -5.34 -6.76 23.56
CA ARG A 370 -4.65 -5.48 23.37
C ARG A 370 -3.13 -5.65 23.25
N VAL A 371 -2.55 -6.46 24.12
CA VAL A 371 -1.11 -6.78 24.13
C VAL A 371 -0.71 -7.50 22.84
N GLY A 372 -1.45 -8.54 22.43
CA GLY A 372 -1.13 -9.29 21.22
C GLY A 372 -1.25 -8.45 19.95
N VAL A 373 -2.29 -7.63 19.84
CA VAL A 373 -2.46 -6.70 18.72
C VAL A 373 -1.31 -5.69 18.68
N ALA A 374 -0.89 -5.14 19.82
CA ALA A 374 0.26 -4.23 19.89
C ALA A 374 1.57 -4.92 19.46
N SER A 375 1.81 -6.17 19.88
CA SER A 375 2.98 -6.96 19.44
C SER A 375 2.99 -7.20 17.94
N VAL A 376 1.83 -7.54 17.35
CA VAL A 376 1.70 -7.72 15.89
C VAL A 376 1.95 -6.41 15.17
N ILE A 377 1.35 -5.29 15.63
CA ILE A 377 1.58 -3.97 15.03
C ILE A 377 3.08 -3.64 15.05
N ASN A 378 3.72 -3.70 16.22
CA ASN A 378 5.14 -3.36 16.38
C ASN A 378 6.04 -4.18 15.45
N HIS A 379 5.74 -5.48 15.31
CA HIS A 379 6.44 -6.35 14.37
C HIS A 379 6.19 -5.96 12.91
N SER A 380 4.92 -5.84 12.51
CA SER A 380 4.52 -5.60 11.12
C SER A 380 4.93 -4.23 10.58
N VAL A 381 5.00 -3.20 11.44
CA VAL A 381 5.50 -1.86 11.12
C VAL A 381 6.90 -1.90 10.52
N ASN A 382 7.75 -2.82 10.98
CA ASN A 382 9.15 -2.91 10.55
C ASN A 382 9.35 -3.65 9.23
N TYR A 383 8.44 -4.57 8.88
CA TYR A 383 8.69 -5.52 7.78
C TYR A 383 7.72 -5.42 6.61
N LEU A 384 6.47 -5.00 6.78
CA LEU A 384 5.51 -4.96 5.67
C LEU A 384 5.95 -3.99 4.57
N GLN A 385 5.91 -4.43 3.32
CA GLN A 385 6.38 -3.66 2.15
C GLN A 385 5.26 -3.32 1.17
N GLY A 386 4.19 -4.12 1.11
CA GLY A 386 3.13 -4.02 0.11
C GLY A 386 1.84 -3.38 0.63
N TYR A 387 0.70 -3.82 0.09
CA TYR A 387 -0.62 -3.29 0.45
C TYR A 387 -1.02 -3.65 1.89
N LYS A 388 -0.45 -4.70 2.50
CA LYS A 388 -0.79 -5.09 3.88
C LYS A 388 -0.45 -3.98 4.87
N TYR A 389 0.63 -3.24 4.61
CA TYR A 389 0.99 -2.09 5.41
C TYR A 389 -0.12 -1.03 5.44
N VAL A 390 -0.81 -0.82 4.30
CA VAL A 390 -1.94 0.13 4.20
C VAL A 390 -3.03 -0.25 5.17
N GLN A 391 -3.35 -1.55 5.17
CA GLN A 391 -4.36 -2.11 6.05
C GLN A 391 -3.95 -1.95 7.51
N LEU A 392 -2.67 -2.15 7.83
CA LEU A 392 -2.12 -1.90 9.16
C LEU A 392 -2.23 -0.42 9.58
N ALA A 393 -1.92 0.52 8.68
CA ALA A 393 -2.02 1.95 8.96
C ALA A 393 -3.47 2.36 9.23
N GLU A 394 -4.41 1.94 8.37
CA GLU A 394 -5.85 2.18 8.58
C GLU A 394 -6.36 1.53 9.87
N PHE A 395 -5.91 0.31 10.16
CA PHE A 395 -6.23 -0.42 11.38
C PHE A 395 -5.75 0.34 12.62
N THR A 396 -4.52 0.85 12.61
CA THR A 396 -3.93 1.62 13.72
C THR A 396 -4.63 2.96 13.93
N LEU A 397 -5.02 3.66 12.84
CA LEU A 397 -5.79 4.90 12.93
C LEU A 397 -7.17 4.67 13.57
N LYS A 398 -7.85 3.57 13.19
CA LYS A 398 -9.13 3.18 13.78
C LYS A 398 -9.01 2.85 15.28
N ILE A 399 -7.88 2.29 15.71
CA ILE A 399 -7.58 2.09 17.14
C ILE A 399 -7.40 3.44 17.85
N LYS A 400 -6.60 4.36 17.30
CA LYS A 400 -6.35 5.67 17.90
C LYS A 400 -7.61 6.51 18.08
N ASN A 401 -8.58 6.39 17.16
CA ASN A 401 -9.85 7.12 17.25
C ASN A 401 -10.88 6.46 18.19
N SER A 402 -10.54 5.32 18.81
CA SER A 402 -11.36 4.72 19.88
C SER A 402 -10.97 5.32 21.24
N SER A 403 -11.96 5.84 21.97
CA SER A 403 -11.80 6.65 23.19
C SER A 403 -11.06 5.94 24.35
N GLU A 404 -10.92 4.61 24.32
CA GLU A 404 -10.25 3.84 25.37
C GLU A 404 -8.75 3.56 25.13
N PHE A 405 -8.21 3.77 23.93
CA PHE A 405 -6.81 3.41 23.63
C PHE A 405 -5.82 4.58 23.79
N ILE A 406 -6.32 5.83 23.80
CA ILE A 406 -5.52 7.05 23.89
C ILE A 406 -4.89 7.21 25.29
N SER A 407 -5.53 6.73 26.36
CA SER A 407 -5.08 6.93 27.74
C SER A 407 -3.92 6.03 28.20
N MET A 408 -3.56 4.99 27.41
CA MET A 408 -2.64 3.93 27.86
C MET A 408 -1.29 3.88 27.14
N PHE A 409 -1.13 4.54 25.98
CA PHE A 409 0.08 4.42 25.15
C PHE A 409 0.90 5.70 25.03
N TRP A 410 0.41 6.84 25.53
CA TRP A 410 1.07 8.14 25.42
C TRP A 410 1.01 8.92 26.74
N LYS A 411 1.58 8.34 27.80
CA LYS A 411 2.12 9.11 28.93
C LYS A 411 3.62 9.27 28.75
#